data_AF-A0A238DI74-F1
#
_entry.id   AF-A0A238DI74-F1
#
_cell.length_a   1.000
_cell.length_b   1.000
_cell.length_c   1.000
_cell.angle_alpha   90.00
_cell.angle_beta   90.00
_cell.angle_gamma   90.00
#
_symmetry.space_group_name_H-M   'P 1'
#
loop_
_entity.id
_entity.type
_entity.pdbx_description
1 polymer ?
#
loop_
_entity_poly.entity_id
_entity_poly.type
_entity_poly.pdbx_seq_one_letter_code
_entity_poly.pdbx_strand_id
1 'polypeptide(L)'
;MHERARPVHAAPQASSGLEPSIMVKPHAVTARKALLTLAFIGACASWLMGVAQARAQEPQQNPAEPHAAIVHLCGGVGDASLQQLKARAKDFNLGFWMVGGPGGAYLADVPIQIQSHGKTVASFTASGPLCYVKLPAGTYTVMGTHHGQTRSIQVHAGSMNQSLRW
;
A
#
# COMPACT_ATOMS: atom_id res chain seq x y z
N MET A 1 -33.73 -58.47 32.49
CA MET A 1 -34.72 -57.92 31.54
C MET A 1 -34.21 -56.52 31.15
N HIS A 2 -33.84 -56.17 29.93
CA HIS A 2 -33.90 -56.78 28.61
C HIS A 2 -32.58 -56.49 27.86
N GLU A 3 -32.32 -57.35 26.89
CA GLU A 3 -31.14 -57.44 26.04
C GLU A 3 -31.48 -56.96 24.62
N ARG A 4 -30.42 -56.73 23.82
CA ARG A 4 -30.37 -56.58 22.34
C ARG A 4 -30.65 -55.18 21.79
N ALA A 5 -30.02 -54.70 20.72
CA ALA A 5 -28.84 -55.10 19.94
C ALA A 5 -28.59 -53.97 18.91
N ARG A 6 -27.33 -53.68 18.56
CA ARG A 6 -26.97 -53.06 17.26
C ARG A 6 -26.95 -54.20 16.20
N PRO A 7 -27.17 -53.99 14.88
CA PRO A 7 -26.18 -53.38 13.96
C PRO A 7 -26.76 -52.56 12.76
N VAL A 8 -26.08 -51.53 12.21
CA VAL A 8 -25.02 -51.42 11.13
C VAL A 8 -25.57 -51.32 9.68
N HIS A 9 -24.92 -50.44 8.89
CA HIS A 9 -25.01 -50.11 7.44
C HIS A 9 -26.05 -49.02 7.08
N ALA A 10 -25.72 -47.97 6.32
CA ALA A 10 -24.72 -47.85 5.26
C ALA A 10 -24.16 -46.41 5.13
N ALA A 11 -22.85 -46.32 4.86
CA ALA A 11 -22.25 -45.28 4.03
C ALA A 11 -22.46 -45.68 2.54
N PRO A 12 -22.30 -44.84 1.49
CA PRO A 12 -21.03 -44.11 1.32
C PRO A 12 -21.02 -42.81 0.43
N GLN A 13 -19.84 -42.18 0.47
CA GLN A 13 -19.11 -41.38 -0.55
C GLN A 13 -19.48 -39.92 -0.91
N ALA A 14 -18.45 -39.09 -0.65
CA ALA A 14 -17.78 -38.15 -1.55
C ALA A 14 -18.47 -36.85 -1.98
N SER A 15 -17.82 -35.72 -1.67
CA SER A 15 -17.38 -34.78 -2.70
C SER A 15 -16.21 -33.94 -2.21
N SER A 16 -15.11 -34.03 -2.96
CA SER A 16 -13.92 -33.19 -2.91
C SER A 16 -14.20 -31.77 -3.41
N GLY A 17 -13.32 -30.83 -3.06
CA GLY A 17 -13.17 -29.54 -3.75
C GLY A 17 -13.29 -28.36 -2.78
N LEU A 18 -12.20 -27.88 -2.20
CA LEU A 18 -11.36 -26.83 -2.78
C LEU A 18 -12.14 -25.52 -2.96
N GLU A 19 -12.34 -24.77 -1.87
CA GLU A 19 -12.76 -23.37 -1.99
C GLU A 19 -11.53 -22.46 -2.18
N PRO A 20 -11.48 -21.66 -3.26
CA PRO A 20 -10.36 -20.81 -3.60
C PRO A 20 -10.41 -19.42 -2.92
N SER A 21 -9.21 -18.87 -2.74
CA SER A 21 -8.84 -17.47 -2.52
C SER A 21 -9.95 -16.44 -2.80
N ILE A 22 -10.47 -15.82 -1.74
CA ILE A 22 -11.26 -14.60 -1.85
C ILE A 22 -10.34 -13.45 -2.26
N MET A 23 -10.31 -13.24 -3.57
CA MET A 23 -9.81 -12.08 -4.29
C MET A 23 -10.64 -10.85 -3.93
N VAL A 24 -10.07 -9.93 -3.15
CA VAL A 24 -10.66 -8.60 -2.91
C VAL A 24 -10.43 -7.75 -4.17
N LYS A 25 -11.55 -7.55 -4.88
CA LYS A 25 -11.73 -6.81 -6.13
C LYS A 25 -11.29 -5.35 -6.00
N PRO A 26 -10.43 -4.80 -6.88
CA PRO A 26 -10.31 -3.36 -7.01
C PRO A 26 -11.56 -2.79 -7.71
N HIS A 27 -12.21 -1.84 -7.04
CA HIS A 27 -13.33 -1.06 -7.58
C HIS A 27 -12.80 -0.08 -8.64
N ALA A 28 -12.64 -0.56 -9.87
CA ALA A 28 -12.57 0.31 -11.03
C ALA A 28 -13.98 0.87 -11.30
N VAL A 29 -14.20 2.12 -10.89
CA VAL A 29 -15.27 2.97 -11.42
C VAL A 29 -14.96 3.14 -12.91
N THR A 30 -15.73 2.51 -13.78
CA THR A 30 -15.67 2.81 -15.21
C THR A 30 -17.07 2.98 -15.75
N ALA A 31 -17.25 4.18 -16.29
CA ALA A 31 -18.43 4.76 -16.87
C ALA A 31 -19.19 3.78 -17.79
N ARG A 32 -20.50 3.71 -17.55
CA ARG A 32 -21.47 3.04 -18.40
C ARG A 32 -21.53 3.76 -19.75
N LYS A 33 -21.13 3.09 -20.82
CA LYS A 33 -21.61 3.40 -22.17
C LYS A 33 -22.31 2.15 -22.71
N ALA A 34 -23.63 2.28 -22.76
CA ALA A 34 -24.54 1.36 -23.40
C ALA A 34 -24.27 1.33 -24.90
N LEU A 35 -24.21 0.13 -25.49
CA LEU A 35 -24.65 -0.06 -26.85
C LEU A 35 -25.13 -1.52 -27.02
N LEU A 36 -26.44 -1.66 -27.08
CA LEU A 36 -27.14 -2.89 -27.45
C LEU A 36 -26.91 -3.17 -28.93
N THR A 37 -26.44 -4.38 -29.23
CA THR A 37 -26.40 -4.98 -30.57
C THR A 37 -27.73 -5.69 -30.86
N LEU A 38 -28.33 -5.41 -32.02
CA LEU A 38 -29.30 -6.28 -32.67
C LEU A 38 -28.86 -6.50 -34.12
N ALA A 39 -28.66 -7.77 -34.46
CA ALA A 39 -28.21 -8.28 -35.74
C ALA A 39 -29.38 -8.44 -36.74
N PHE A 40 -29.12 -8.36 -38.05
CA PHE A 40 -29.24 -9.47 -39.03
C PHE A 40 -29.23 -8.98 -40.51
N ILE A 41 -28.46 -9.72 -41.33
CA ILE A 41 -28.54 -10.02 -42.78
C ILE A 41 -28.32 -8.91 -43.81
N GLY A 42 -27.29 -9.11 -44.65
CA GLY A 42 -27.19 -8.54 -45.99
C GLY A 42 -25.81 -8.76 -46.60
N ALA A 43 -25.70 -9.74 -47.51
CA ALA A 43 -24.48 -10.02 -48.26
C ALA A 43 -24.17 -8.90 -49.27
N CYS A 44 -22.96 -8.34 -49.24
CA CYS A 44 -22.23 -7.88 -50.43
C CYS A 44 -20.84 -7.36 -50.03
N ALA A 45 -19.92 -7.50 -50.97
CA ALA A 45 -18.51 -7.35 -50.79
C ALA A 45 -18.05 -5.93 -50.46
N SER A 46 -16.92 -5.88 -49.75
CA SER A 46 -15.82 -4.93 -49.93
C SER A 46 -15.74 -3.63 -49.11
N TRP A 47 -14.72 -3.64 -48.25
CA TRP A 47 -13.71 -2.59 -47.99
C TRP A 47 -13.94 -1.57 -46.86
N LEU A 48 -13.13 -1.79 -45.80
CA LEU A 48 -12.30 -0.82 -45.05
C LEU A 48 -12.96 0.44 -44.49
N MET A 49 -13.20 0.49 -43.17
CA MET A 49 -12.79 1.65 -42.38
C MET A 49 -12.81 1.40 -40.86
N GLY A 50 -11.63 1.53 -40.25
CA GLY A 50 -11.47 2.08 -38.90
C GLY A 50 -11.74 1.16 -37.71
N VAL A 51 -10.88 0.17 -37.47
CA VAL A 51 -10.67 -0.28 -36.08
C VAL A 51 -10.05 0.90 -35.32
N ALA A 52 -10.82 1.53 -34.44
CA ALA A 52 -10.28 2.48 -33.50
C ALA A 52 -9.30 1.71 -32.58
N GLN A 53 -8.01 1.79 -32.90
CA GLN A 53 -6.95 1.34 -32.01
C GLN A 53 -7.06 2.15 -30.73
N ALA A 54 -7.73 1.58 -29.72
CA ALA A 54 -7.59 2.01 -28.35
C ALA A 54 -6.11 1.84 -28.01
N ARG A 55 -5.36 2.94 -28.08
CA ARG A 55 -4.00 2.98 -27.58
C ARG A 55 -4.11 2.70 -26.08
N ALA A 56 -3.77 1.47 -25.68
CA ALA A 56 -3.39 1.21 -24.31
C ALA A 56 -2.23 2.15 -24.01
N GLN A 57 -2.51 3.23 -23.29
CA GLN A 57 -1.46 4.03 -22.68
C GLN A 57 -0.84 3.12 -21.63
N GLU A 58 0.23 2.41 -22.01
CA GLU A 58 1.11 1.78 -21.04
C GLU A 58 1.53 2.88 -20.05
N PRO A 59 1.38 2.66 -18.73
CA PRO A 59 1.87 3.62 -17.75
C PRO A 59 3.35 3.83 -18.06
N GLN A 60 3.68 5.05 -18.49
CA GLN A 60 5.04 5.44 -18.83
C GLN A 60 5.90 5.27 -17.59
N GLN A 61 6.54 4.09 -17.48
CA GLN A 61 7.51 3.80 -16.45
C GLN A 61 8.73 4.65 -16.77
N ASN A 62 8.73 5.86 -16.22
CA ASN A 62 9.87 6.77 -16.28
C ASN A 62 11.08 5.99 -15.74
N PRO A 63 12.19 5.87 -16.49
CA PRO A 63 13.38 5.19 -16.00
C PRO A 63 13.74 5.79 -14.66
N ALA A 64 13.69 4.96 -13.61
CA ALA A 64 14.07 5.40 -12.28
C ALA A 64 15.54 5.80 -12.36
N GLU A 65 15.82 7.11 -12.39
CA GLU A 65 17.18 7.63 -12.19
C GLU A 65 17.75 6.95 -10.94
N PRO A 66 19.01 6.50 -10.96
CA PRO A 66 19.63 5.80 -9.84
C PRO A 66 19.75 6.74 -8.63
N HIS A 67 18.66 6.88 -7.88
CA HIS A 67 18.65 7.50 -6.58
C HIS A 67 19.33 6.51 -5.64
N ALA A 68 20.34 6.99 -4.91
CA ALA A 68 20.93 6.21 -3.83
C ALA A 68 19.81 5.72 -2.91
N ALA A 69 19.85 4.42 -2.56
CA ALA A 69 18.82 3.81 -1.73
C ALA A 69 18.71 4.56 -0.40
N ILE A 70 17.50 5.05 -0.09
CA ILE A 70 17.22 5.73 1.18
C ILE A 70 17.09 4.68 2.28
N VAL A 71 18.02 4.73 3.25
CA VAL A 71 18.02 3.85 4.41
C VAL A 71 17.16 4.47 5.51
N HIS A 72 16.32 3.65 6.16
CA HIS A 72 15.43 4.07 7.24
C HIS A 72 15.40 3.04 8.36
N LEU A 73 15.06 3.51 9.57
CA LEU A 73 14.86 2.68 10.75
C LEU A 73 13.73 3.30 11.59
N CYS A 74 12.67 2.53 11.83
CA CYS A 74 11.53 2.96 12.64
C CYS A 74 11.29 2.01 13.82
N GLY A 75 10.78 2.53 14.93
CA GLY A 75 10.55 1.74 16.15
C GLY A 75 10.31 2.62 17.37
N GLY A 76 10.77 2.15 18.52
CA GLY A 76 10.70 2.89 19.78
C GLY A 76 9.43 2.65 20.60
N VAL A 77 8.82 1.47 20.46
CA VAL A 77 7.69 1.05 21.31
C VAL A 77 8.25 0.54 22.65
N GLY A 78 8.02 1.31 23.72
CA GLY A 78 8.58 1.06 25.04
C GLY A 78 10.00 1.62 25.24
N ASP A 79 10.38 1.84 26.49
CA ASP A 79 11.59 2.61 26.83
C ASP A 79 12.88 1.96 26.33
N ALA A 80 13.03 0.64 26.49
CA ALA A 80 14.22 -0.08 26.04
C ALA A 80 14.41 0.01 24.52
N SER A 81 13.35 -0.22 23.74
CA SER A 81 13.38 -0.11 22.28
C SER A 81 13.68 1.34 21.85
N LEU A 82 13.09 2.32 22.54
CA LEU A 82 13.31 3.73 22.23
C LEU A 82 14.76 4.15 22.49
N GLN A 83 15.35 3.70 23.60
CA GLN A 83 16.76 3.96 23.92
C GLN A 83 17.68 3.34 22.86
N GLN A 84 17.44 2.08 22.47
CA GLN A 84 18.20 1.40 21.42
C GLN A 84 18.10 2.12 20.07
N LEU A 85 16.89 2.55 19.70
CA LEU A 85 16.67 3.31 18.47
C LEU A 85 17.40 4.66 18.50
N LYS A 86 17.28 5.42 19.59
CA LYS A 86 17.96 6.71 19.78
C LYS A 86 19.49 6.58 19.74
N ALA A 87 20.05 5.47 20.23
CA ALA A 87 21.49 5.21 20.15
C ALA A 87 22.02 5.12 18.70
N ARG A 88 21.14 4.80 17.73
CA ARG A 88 21.47 4.77 16.31
C ARG A 88 21.21 6.09 15.58
N ALA A 89 20.64 7.10 16.25
CA ALA A 89 20.22 8.36 15.61
C ALA A 89 21.35 9.07 14.83
N LYS A 90 22.60 8.96 15.31
CA LYS A 90 23.78 9.58 14.69
C LYS A 90 24.09 9.06 13.27
N ASP A 91 23.58 7.88 12.92
CA ASP A 91 23.80 7.28 11.60
C ASP A 91 22.85 7.90 10.53
N PHE A 92 21.90 8.74 10.97
CA PHE A 92 20.84 9.32 10.17
C PHE A 92 20.85 10.84 10.26
N ASN A 93 20.11 11.49 9.35
CA ASN A 93 20.02 12.95 9.30
C ASN A 93 18.57 13.44 9.14
N LEU A 94 17.58 12.58 9.29
CA LEU A 94 16.19 12.98 9.45
C LEU A 94 15.60 12.15 10.60
N GLY A 95 14.89 12.80 11.51
CA GLY A 95 14.17 12.19 12.63
C GLY A 95 12.79 12.80 12.78
N PHE A 96 11.75 11.96 12.83
CA PHE A 96 10.38 12.43 13.03
C PHE A 96 9.53 11.44 13.82
N TRP A 97 8.59 12.00 14.59
CA TRP A 97 7.60 11.27 15.35
C TRP A 97 6.26 11.20 14.61
N MET A 98 5.50 10.12 14.81
CA MET A 98 4.11 10.00 14.36
C MET A 98 3.21 10.01 15.60
N VAL A 99 2.32 11.00 15.68
CA VAL A 99 1.42 11.18 16.82
C VAL A 99 -0.01 11.48 16.37
N GLY A 100 -1.00 10.94 17.07
CA GLY A 100 -2.40 11.09 16.74
C GLY A 100 -3.25 11.59 17.92
N GLY A 101 -4.29 12.33 17.57
CA GLY A 101 -5.30 12.79 18.53
C GLY A 101 -4.82 13.91 19.44
N PRO A 102 -5.73 14.48 20.24
CA PRO A 102 -5.43 15.64 21.09
C PRO A 102 -4.38 15.35 22.17
N GLY A 103 -4.30 14.09 22.63
CA GLY A 103 -3.31 13.63 23.61
C GLY A 103 -1.94 13.29 23.04
N GLY A 104 -1.76 13.30 21.72
CA GLY A 104 -0.48 12.97 21.08
C GLY A 104 -0.08 11.50 21.23
N ALA A 105 -1.03 10.58 21.09
CA ALA A 105 -0.75 9.15 21.15
C ALA A 105 0.24 8.75 20.07
N TYR A 106 1.26 7.99 20.45
CA TYR A 106 2.26 7.47 19.52
C TYR A 106 1.66 6.45 18.56
N LEU A 107 1.94 6.61 17.27
CA LEU A 107 1.38 5.78 16.20
C LEU A 107 2.42 4.83 15.62
N ALA A 108 1.98 3.66 15.18
CA ALA A 108 2.78 2.69 14.43
C ALA A 108 1.99 2.21 13.21
N ASP A 109 2.61 1.38 12.38
CA ASP A 109 2.06 0.83 11.13
C ASP A 109 1.56 1.92 10.16
N VAL A 110 2.21 3.08 10.19
CA VAL A 110 1.86 4.23 9.34
C VAL A 110 2.59 4.09 8.00
N PRO A 111 1.89 4.02 6.84
CA PRO A 111 2.52 4.14 5.54
C PRO A 111 3.13 5.54 5.39
N ILE A 112 4.42 5.59 5.07
CA ILE A 112 5.20 6.80 4.86
C ILE A 112 5.65 6.89 3.40
N GLN A 113 5.54 8.09 2.83
CA GLN A 113 6.17 8.46 1.57
C GLN A 113 7.05 9.68 1.80
N ILE A 114 8.26 9.64 1.26
CA ILE A 114 9.18 10.78 1.26
C ILE A 114 9.33 11.24 -0.18
N GLN A 115 9.05 12.51 -0.43
CA GLN A 115 9.14 13.12 -1.73
C GLN A 115 10.26 14.16 -1.78
N SER A 116 10.96 14.21 -2.91
CA SER A 116 11.87 15.30 -3.28
C SER A 116 11.42 15.89 -4.61
N HIS A 117 11.23 17.20 -4.67
CA HIS A 117 10.74 17.89 -5.86
C HIS A 117 9.48 17.25 -6.49
N GLY A 118 8.55 16.79 -5.65
CA GLY A 118 7.30 16.14 -6.07
C GLY A 118 7.44 14.69 -6.56
N LYS A 119 8.65 14.12 -6.58
CA LYS A 119 8.89 12.70 -6.89
C LYS A 119 9.07 11.90 -5.60
N THR A 120 8.39 10.77 -5.47
CA THR A 120 8.62 9.83 -4.36
C THR A 120 10.00 9.20 -4.47
N VAL A 121 10.81 9.39 -3.44
CA VAL A 121 12.18 8.86 -3.34
C VAL A 121 12.28 7.71 -2.34
N ALA A 122 11.36 7.63 -1.38
CA ALA A 122 11.22 6.48 -0.48
C ALA A 122 9.74 6.23 -0.16
N SER A 123 9.39 4.96 0.03
CA SER A 123 8.08 4.52 0.51
C SER A 123 8.26 3.30 1.40
N PHE A 124 7.72 3.34 2.62
CA PHE A 124 7.83 2.25 3.59
C PHE A 124 6.71 2.34 4.63
N THR A 125 6.49 1.28 5.41
CA THR A 125 5.59 1.31 6.56
C THR A 125 6.41 1.47 7.84
N ALA A 126 6.09 2.49 8.64
CA ALA A 126 6.77 2.74 9.90
C ALA A 126 6.29 1.78 11.00
N SER A 127 7.16 0.88 11.46
CA SER A 127 6.87 -0.12 12.50
C SER A 127 6.76 0.45 13.92
N GLY A 128 6.97 1.75 14.12
CA GLY A 128 6.89 2.40 15.42
C GLY A 128 6.89 3.91 15.32
N PRO A 129 6.69 4.61 16.45
CA PRO A 129 6.35 6.03 16.46
C PRO A 129 7.50 6.98 16.15
N LEU A 130 8.74 6.53 16.20
CA LEU A 130 9.91 7.30 15.81
C LEU A 130 10.56 6.66 14.59
N CYS A 131 10.83 7.46 13.57
CA CYS A 131 11.62 7.06 12.42
C CYS A 131 12.88 7.90 12.30
N TYR A 132 13.97 7.24 11.94
CA TYR A 132 15.20 7.86 11.46
C TYR A 132 15.45 7.49 9.99
N VAL A 133 15.87 8.46 9.19
CA VAL A 133 16.08 8.29 7.74
C VAL A 133 17.38 8.97 7.32
N LYS A 134 18.12 8.30 6.44
CA LYS A 134 19.36 8.80 5.87
C LYS A 134 19.07 9.31 4.46
N LEU A 135 19.16 10.61 4.30
CA LEU A 135 18.85 11.33 3.07
C LEU A 135 20.09 12.02 2.50
N PRO A 136 20.19 12.15 1.17
CA PRO A 136 21.03 13.17 0.56
C PRO A 136 20.70 14.58 1.08
N ALA A 137 21.61 15.53 0.89
CA ALA A 137 21.33 16.92 1.23
C ALA A 137 20.18 17.45 0.34
N GLY A 138 19.22 18.15 0.95
CA GLY A 138 18.07 18.70 0.23
C GLY A 138 16.85 18.91 1.11
N THR A 139 15.77 19.33 0.46
CA THR A 139 14.45 19.55 1.06
C THR A 139 13.52 18.44 0.63
N TYR A 140 12.72 17.94 1.57
CA TYR A 140 11.83 16.81 1.39
C TYR A 140 10.45 17.09 1.97
N THR A 141 9.45 16.42 1.43
CA THR A 141 8.12 16.33 2.04
C THR A 141 7.96 14.92 2.59
N VAL A 142 7.77 14.80 3.90
CA VAL A 142 7.38 13.54 4.54
C VAL A 142 5.87 13.51 4.61
N MET A 143 5.27 12.50 4.01
CA MET A 143 3.84 12.25 4.02
C MET A 143 3.57 10.95 4.77
N GLY A 144 2.52 10.92 5.57
CA GLY A 144 2.06 9.69 6.18
C GLY A 144 0.54 9.62 6.13
N THR A 145 0.02 8.40 6.15
CA THR A 145 -1.42 8.14 6.09
C THR A 145 -1.87 7.37 7.33
N HIS A 146 -2.87 7.87 8.05
CA HIS A 146 -3.43 7.21 9.22
C HIS A 146 -4.95 7.34 9.20
N HIS A 147 -5.67 6.23 9.36
CA HIS A 147 -7.14 6.15 9.22
C HIS A 147 -7.71 6.88 7.99
N GLY A 148 -7.06 6.71 6.83
CA GLY A 148 -7.49 7.34 5.57
C GLY A 148 -7.18 8.84 5.45
N GLN A 149 -6.57 9.45 6.46
CA GLN A 149 -6.13 10.84 6.42
C GLN A 149 -4.64 10.92 6.14
N THR A 150 -4.26 11.64 5.09
CA THR A 150 -2.87 11.92 4.78
C THR A 150 -2.45 13.25 5.40
N ARG A 151 -1.35 13.23 6.16
CA ARG A 151 -0.69 14.43 6.69
C ARG A 151 0.68 14.55 6.05
N SER A 152 1.21 15.76 6.02
CA SER A 152 2.56 16.01 5.51
C SER A 152 3.28 17.12 6.26
N ILE A 153 4.60 17.06 6.24
CA ILE A 153 5.50 18.08 6.75
C ILE A 153 6.65 18.30 5.76
N GLN A 154 7.08 19.55 5.62
CA GLN A 154 8.32 19.87 4.91
C GLN A 154 9.49 19.79 5.89
N VAL A 155 10.56 19.13 5.47
CA VAL A 155 11.78 18.92 6.26
C VAL A 155 13.00 19.09 5.37
N HIS A 156 14.16 19.22 5.97
CA HIS A 156 15.44 19.19 5.26
C HIS A 156 16.35 18.12 5.87
N ALA A 157 17.33 17.66 5.10
CA ALA A 157 18.40 16.82 5.64
C ALA A 157 19.12 17.57 6.78
N GLY A 158 19.05 17.03 7.98
CA GLY A 158 19.48 17.61 9.25
C GLY A 158 18.35 17.75 10.29
N SER A 159 17.08 17.67 9.87
CA SER A 159 15.92 17.82 10.76
C SER A 159 15.72 16.60 11.67
N MET A 160 16.04 16.68 12.97
CA MET A 160 16.00 15.50 13.87
C MET A 160 14.80 15.40 14.82
N ASN A 161 14.03 16.48 15.00
CA ASN A 161 12.95 16.57 15.98
C ASN A 161 11.65 17.07 15.34
N GLN A 162 11.19 16.40 14.29
CA GLN A 162 9.96 16.74 13.60
C GLN A 162 8.81 15.84 14.06
N SER A 163 7.57 16.22 13.74
CA SER A 163 6.41 15.37 14.03
C SER A 163 5.37 15.46 12.95
N LEU A 164 4.89 14.31 12.51
CA LEU A 164 3.68 14.17 11.73
C LEU A 164 2.51 13.97 12.70
N ARG A 165 1.56 14.91 12.70
CA ARG A 165 0.46 14.95 13.67
C ARG A 165 -0.90 14.84 12.97
N TRP A 166 -1.78 14.03 13.54
CA TRP A 166 -3.20 13.90 13.13
C TRP A 166 -4.14 14.49 14.15
#